data_AF-A0A382U9P6-F1
#
_entry.id   AF-A0A382U9P6-F1
#
_cell.length_a   1.000
_cell.length_b   1.000
_cell.length_c   1.000
_cell.angle_alpha   90.00
_cell.angle_beta   90.00
_cell.angle_gamma   90.00
#
_symmetry.space_group_name_H-M   'P 1'
#
loop_
_entity.id
_entity.type
_entity.pdbx_description
1 polymer ?
#
loop_
_entity_poly.entity_id
_entity_poly.type
_entity_poly.pdbx_seq_one_letter_code
_entity_poly.pdbx_strand_id
1 'polypeptide(L)'
;MKHLPLTFCSLFFLISIQFTLSARAEISFLNYRDGETLPYPLAVVKGKCKDDLKEVSLELNGERLTFPVREHRFNSIVMLKEGVNDLKYKLPGSDCTFRLIYEPSNNTRKLRIVYTYLKSSEGKYWDVAARKTGTKEDIKKKIALSALMYQTSLAELMKNAGYGRMT
;
A
#
# COMPACT_ATOMS: atom_id res chain seq x y z
N MET A 1 65.19 -53.11 10.34
CA MET A 1 64.95 -51.71 9.90
C MET A 1 63.58 -51.66 9.24
N LYS A 2 62.63 -50.96 9.87
CA LYS A 2 61.19 -50.96 9.56
C LYS A 2 60.87 -49.90 8.48
N HIS A 3 59.93 -50.23 7.58
CA HIS A 3 58.87 -49.44 6.89
C HIS A 3 59.12 -47.93 6.61
N LEU A 4 58.76 -47.30 5.48
CA LEU A 4 57.46 -47.27 4.78
C LEU A 4 57.61 -46.34 3.53
N PRO A 5 56.87 -46.53 2.41
CA PRO A 5 56.91 -45.66 1.23
C PRO A 5 55.74 -44.66 1.14
N LEU A 6 55.88 -43.72 0.20
CA LEU A 6 54.86 -42.87 -0.47
C LEU A 6 53.75 -42.23 0.39
N THR A 7 53.82 -40.92 0.56
CA THR A 7 52.64 -40.10 0.88
C THR A 7 52.32 -39.15 -0.28
N PHE A 8 51.27 -39.56 -0.98
CA PHE A 8 50.50 -38.84 -1.98
C PHE A 8 49.83 -37.62 -1.31
N CYS A 9 50.23 -36.40 -1.68
CA CYS A 9 49.51 -35.17 -1.29
C CYS A 9 48.19 -35.11 -2.05
N SER A 10 47.11 -35.62 -1.44
CA SER A 10 45.77 -35.45 -1.98
C SER A 10 45.23 -34.07 -1.59
N LEU A 11 45.12 -33.19 -2.59
CA LEU A 11 44.38 -31.93 -2.52
C LEU A 11 42.90 -32.23 -2.21
N PHE A 12 42.45 -31.95 -0.99
CA PHE A 12 41.02 -31.85 -0.69
C PHE A 12 40.52 -30.45 -1.06
N PHE A 13 39.97 -30.33 -2.28
CA PHE A 13 39.15 -29.19 -2.68
C PHE A 13 37.81 -29.26 -1.95
N LEU A 14 37.68 -28.54 -0.83
CA LEU A 14 36.39 -28.31 -0.17
C LEU A 14 35.61 -27.27 -0.98
N ILE A 15 34.77 -27.75 -1.91
CA ILE A 15 33.76 -26.93 -2.57
C ILE A 15 32.69 -26.60 -1.51
N SER A 16 32.79 -25.40 -0.95
CA SER A 16 31.75 -24.81 -0.11
C SER A 16 30.59 -24.43 -1.02
N ILE A 17 29.59 -25.31 -1.12
CA ILE A 17 28.30 -24.99 -1.74
C ILE A 17 27.64 -23.96 -0.82
N GLN A 18 27.78 -22.67 -1.16
CA GLN A 18 26.98 -21.63 -0.55
C GLN A 18 25.54 -21.83 -1.02
N PHE A 19 24.75 -22.55 -0.23
CA PHE A 19 23.29 -22.46 -0.31
C PHE A 19 22.90 -21.06 0.13
N THR A 20 22.77 -20.15 -0.83
CA THR A 20 22.03 -18.91 -0.63
C THR A 20 20.57 -19.28 -0.44
N LEU A 21 20.19 -19.46 0.82
CA LEU A 21 18.79 -19.53 1.21
C LEU A 21 18.17 -18.17 0.84
N SER A 22 17.60 -18.07 -0.35
CA SER A 22 16.86 -16.89 -0.78
C SER A 22 15.71 -16.73 0.22
N ALA A 23 15.84 -15.78 1.14
CA ALA A 23 14.76 -15.38 2.01
C ALA A 23 13.58 -15.02 1.09
N ARG A 24 12.48 -15.76 1.25
CA ARG A 24 11.29 -15.52 0.46
C ARG A 24 10.75 -14.17 0.89
N ALA A 25 10.64 -13.22 -0.05
CA ALA A 25 10.06 -11.93 0.26
C ALA A 25 8.68 -12.14 0.87
N GLU A 26 8.49 -11.62 2.07
CA GLU A 26 7.25 -11.74 2.82
C GLU A 26 6.70 -10.33 3.03
N ILE A 27 5.51 -10.09 2.47
CA ILE A 27 4.72 -8.89 2.74
C ILE A 27 3.63 -9.24 3.74
N SER A 28 3.55 -8.45 4.79
CA SER A 28 2.48 -8.52 5.80
C SER A 28 1.70 -7.21 5.80
N PHE A 29 0.37 -7.30 5.78
CA PHE A 29 -0.52 -6.15 5.90
C PHE A 29 -0.83 -5.91 7.39
N LEU A 30 -0.70 -4.66 7.82
CA LEU A 30 -0.68 -4.29 9.25
C LEU A 30 -2.04 -3.81 9.75
N ASN A 31 -2.78 -3.05 8.93
CA ASN A 31 -4.01 -2.41 9.37
C ASN A 31 -5.29 -3.09 8.87
N TYR A 32 -5.19 -3.94 7.85
CA TYR A 32 -6.32 -4.69 7.32
C TYR A 32 -6.11 -6.20 7.40
N ARG A 33 -7.22 -6.94 7.50
CA ARG A 33 -7.25 -8.40 7.34
C ARG A 33 -7.70 -8.77 5.92
N ASP A 34 -7.28 -9.94 5.46
CA ASP A 34 -7.75 -10.46 4.18
C ASP A 34 -9.26 -10.72 4.23
N GLY A 35 -9.99 -10.24 3.22
CA GLY A 35 -11.45 -10.28 3.15
C GLY A 35 -12.17 -9.28 4.07
N GLU A 36 -11.47 -8.31 4.65
CA GLU A 36 -12.08 -7.32 5.55
C GLU A 36 -12.99 -6.33 4.80
N THR A 37 -14.15 -6.04 5.39
CA THR A 37 -15.13 -5.09 4.85
C THR A 37 -14.90 -3.68 5.39
N LEU A 38 -14.89 -2.69 4.49
CA LEU A 38 -14.67 -1.28 4.78
C LEU A 38 -15.90 -0.46 4.39
N PRO A 39 -16.34 0.50 5.23
CA PRO A 39 -17.50 1.35 4.94
C PRO A 39 -17.19 2.59 4.09
N TYR A 40 -15.95 2.73 3.63
CA TYR A 40 -15.44 3.89 2.88
C TYR A 40 -14.58 3.44 1.68
N PRO A 41 -14.56 4.23 0.58
CA PRO A 41 -13.97 3.79 -0.67
C PRO A 41 -12.45 3.95 -0.75
N LEU A 42 -11.83 4.84 0.03
CA LEU A 42 -10.38 5.07 -0.02
C LEU A 42 -9.68 4.30 1.11
N ALA A 43 -8.87 3.30 0.77
CA ALA A 43 -8.09 2.56 1.75
C ALA A 43 -6.62 2.98 1.72
N VAL A 44 -6.06 3.28 2.90
CA VAL A 44 -4.61 3.41 3.11
C VAL A 44 -4.10 2.09 3.66
N VAL A 45 -3.56 1.24 2.81
CA VAL A 45 -3.03 -0.08 3.16
C VAL A 45 -1.60 0.08 3.68
N LYS A 46 -1.39 -0.28 4.95
CA LYS A 46 -0.08 -0.26 5.59
C LYS A 46 0.49 -1.65 5.57
N GLY A 47 1.73 -1.80 5.11
CA GLY A 47 2.40 -3.08 5.09
C GLY A 47 3.83 -3.03 5.58
N LYS A 48 4.35 -4.19 5.93
CA LYS A 48 5.75 -4.44 6.27
C LYS A 48 6.31 -5.51 5.33
N CYS A 49 7.50 -5.26 4.80
CA CYS A 49 8.27 -6.20 3.99
C CYS A 49 9.41 -6.78 4.85
N LYS A 50 9.77 -8.05 4.72
CA LYS A 50 10.98 -8.58 5.39
C LYS A 50 12.27 -8.28 4.64
N ASP A 51 12.17 -8.08 3.33
CA ASP A 51 13.33 -7.88 2.46
C ASP A 51 13.65 -6.39 2.24
N ASP A 52 14.84 -6.12 1.70
CA ASP A 52 15.30 -4.80 1.21
C ASP A 52 14.62 -4.41 -0.11
N LEU A 53 13.30 -4.62 -0.21
CA LEU A 53 12.51 -4.11 -1.31
C LEU A 53 12.54 -2.57 -1.28
N LYS A 54 12.82 -1.97 -2.43
CA LYS A 54 12.76 -0.50 -2.60
C LYS A 54 11.34 -0.02 -2.88
N GLU A 55 10.53 -0.87 -3.47
CA GLU A 55 9.16 -0.57 -3.87
C GLU A 55 8.27 -1.81 -3.80
N VAL A 56 6.97 -1.57 -3.64
CA VAL A 56 5.92 -2.59 -3.73
C VAL A 56 4.95 -2.16 -4.83
N SER A 57 4.65 -3.09 -5.72
CA SER A 57 3.64 -2.90 -6.77
C SER A 57 2.38 -3.70 -6.43
N LEU A 58 1.26 -3.00 -6.34
CA LEU A 58 -0.07 -3.56 -6.19
C LEU A 58 -0.83 -3.36 -7.50
N GLU A 59 -1.54 -4.38 -7.95
CA GLU A 59 -2.47 -4.31 -9.08
C GLU A 59 -3.90 -4.39 -8.55
N LEU A 60 -4.70 -3.38 -8.88
CA LEU A 60 -6.10 -3.29 -8.51
C LEU A 60 -6.89 -2.83 -9.73
N ASN A 61 -7.96 -3.55 -10.08
CA ASN A 61 -8.83 -3.20 -11.21
C ASN A 61 -8.09 -3.03 -12.55
N GLY A 62 -6.98 -3.75 -12.76
CA GLY A 62 -6.13 -3.65 -13.96
C GLY A 62 -5.14 -2.48 -13.95
N GLU A 63 -5.16 -1.64 -12.91
CA GLU A 63 -4.19 -0.57 -12.71
C GLU A 63 -3.08 -1.02 -11.76
N ARG A 64 -1.83 -0.80 -12.17
CA ARG A 64 -0.65 -1.05 -11.32
C ARG A 64 -0.27 0.24 -10.58
N LEU A 65 -0.22 0.14 -9.25
CA LEU A 65 0.16 1.20 -8.33
C LEU A 65 1.46 0.80 -7.64
N THR A 66 2.51 1.59 -7.83
CA THR A 66 3.84 1.35 -7.24
C THR A 66 4.09 2.35 -6.13
N PHE A 67 4.47 1.85 -4.96
CA PHE A 67 4.73 2.65 -3.77
C PHE A 67 6.14 2.41 -3.23
N PRO A 68 6.84 3.45 -2.77
CA PRO A 68 8.16 3.30 -2.18
C PRO A 68 8.08 2.59 -0.83
N VAL A 69 9.08 1.75 -0.55
CA VAL A 69 9.31 1.14 0.75
C VAL A 69 10.37 1.96 1.49
N ARG A 70 10.10 2.30 2.75
CA ARG A 70 11.05 2.97 3.63
C ARG A 70 11.08 2.25 4.97
N GLU A 71 12.28 1.95 5.48
CA GLU A 71 12.45 1.22 6.75
C GLU A 71 11.60 -0.07 6.80
N HIS A 72 11.61 -0.84 5.71
CA HIS A 72 10.84 -2.07 5.55
C HIS A 72 9.31 -1.90 5.67
N ARG A 73 8.80 -0.68 5.51
CA ARG A 73 7.37 -0.35 5.56
C ARG A 73 6.92 0.38 4.30
N PHE A 74 5.66 0.18 3.94
CA PHE A 74 5.03 0.92 2.85
C PHE A 74 3.61 1.32 3.22
N ASN A 75 3.16 2.40 2.58
CA ASN A 75 1.78 2.87 2.64
C ASN A 75 1.26 2.98 1.20
N SER A 76 0.23 2.20 0.88
CA SER A 76 -0.43 2.21 -0.42
C SER A 76 -1.77 2.89 -0.30
N ILE A 77 -2.07 3.84 -1.20
CA ILE A 77 -3.39 4.47 -1.28
C ILE A 77 -4.13 3.82 -2.44
N VAL A 78 -5.28 3.20 -2.16
CA VAL A 78 -6.06 2.48 -3.15
C VAL A 78 -7.52 2.94 -3.12
N MET A 79 -8.09 3.13 -4.30
CA MET A 79 -9.51 3.47 -4.47
C MET A 79 -10.30 2.19 -4.75
N LEU A 80 -11.19 1.83 -3.84
CA LEU A 80 -12.03 0.64 -3.91
C LEU A 80 -13.30 0.92 -4.71
N LYS A 81 -13.72 -0.07 -5.49
CA LYS A 81 -15.05 -0.12 -6.11
C LYS A 81 -16.00 -0.88 -5.20
N GLU A 82 -17.30 -0.59 -5.27
CA GLU A 82 -18.29 -1.28 -4.45
C GLU A 82 -18.23 -2.81 -4.69
N GLY A 83 -18.23 -3.58 -3.61
CA GLY A 83 -18.03 -5.03 -3.63
C GLY A 83 -16.57 -5.44 -3.41
N VAL A 84 -16.18 -6.56 -4.04
CA VAL A 84 -14.89 -7.23 -3.81
C VAL A 84 -13.77 -6.55 -4.62
N ASN A 85 -12.67 -6.22 -3.95
CA ASN A 85 -11.47 -5.62 -4.51
C ASN A 85 -10.27 -6.53 -4.21
N ASP A 86 -9.78 -7.23 -5.23
CA ASP A 86 -8.61 -8.10 -5.11
C ASP A 86 -7.34 -7.31 -5.46
N LEU A 87 -6.52 -7.01 -4.44
CA LEU A 87 -5.21 -6.42 -4.60
C LEU A 87 -4.17 -7.50 -4.89
N LYS A 88 -3.76 -7.60 -6.14
CA LYS A 88 -2.74 -8.56 -6.57
C LYS A 88 -1.36 -7.96 -6.38
N TYR A 89 -0.41 -8.74 -5.88
CA TYR A 89 0.97 -8.31 -5.73
C TYR A 89 1.92 -9.48 -5.99
N LYS A 90 3.08 -9.15 -6.52
CA LYS A 90 4.09 -10.15 -6.89
C LYS A 90 5.21 -10.15 -5.87
N LEU A 91 5.51 -11.33 -5.36
CA LEU A 91 6.73 -11.61 -4.63
C LEU A 91 7.62 -12.50 -5.51
N PRO A 92 8.96 -12.47 -5.34
CA PRO A 92 9.85 -13.42 -5.99
C PRO A 92 9.35 -14.86 -5.76
N GLY A 93 8.84 -15.49 -6.82
CA GLY A 93 8.35 -16.87 -6.80
C GLY A 93 6.90 -17.10 -6.36
N SER A 94 6.09 -16.06 -6.10
CA SER A 94 4.65 -16.24 -5.89
C SER A 94 3.80 -15.02 -6.26
N ASP A 95 2.70 -15.30 -6.95
CA ASP A 95 1.62 -14.34 -7.14
C ASP A 95 0.68 -14.42 -5.92
N CYS A 96 0.55 -13.30 -5.22
CA CYS A 96 -0.27 -13.20 -4.02
C CYS A 96 -1.44 -12.26 -4.25
N THR A 97 -2.55 -12.48 -3.54
CA THR A 97 -3.74 -11.65 -3.59
C THR A 97 -4.17 -11.31 -2.18
N PHE A 98 -4.51 -10.05 -1.95
CA PHE A 98 -5.09 -9.54 -0.71
C PHE A 98 -6.43 -8.90 -1.01
N ARG A 99 -7.49 -9.37 -0.37
CA ARG A 99 -8.86 -8.98 -0.67
C ARG A 99 -9.36 -7.93 0.33
N LEU A 100 -9.99 -6.89 -0.20
CA LEU A 100 -10.78 -5.92 0.58
C LEU A 100 -12.19 -5.85 0.00
N ILE A 101 -13.19 -5.67 0.86
CA ILE A 101 -14.58 -5.53 0.43
C ILE A 101 -15.01 -4.10 0.77
N TYR A 102 -15.52 -3.36 -0.20
CA TYR A 102 -16.08 -2.04 0.05
C TYR A 102 -17.61 -2.11 0.02
N GLU A 103 -18.22 -1.86 1.17
CA GLU A 103 -19.68 -1.78 1.33
C GLU A 103 -20.03 -0.40 1.88
N PRO A 104 -20.60 0.51 1.08
CA PRO A 104 -20.94 1.85 1.53
C PRO A 104 -21.80 1.83 2.79
N SER A 105 -21.48 2.70 3.76
CA SER A 105 -22.30 2.84 4.96
C SER A 105 -23.75 3.21 4.62
N ASN A 106 -24.69 2.56 5.30
CA ASN A 106 -26.13 2.86 5.21
C ASN A 106 -26.54 4.12 6.01
N ASN A 107 -25.58 4.85 6.57
CA ASN A 107 -25.85 6.06 7.35
C ASN A 107 -26.55 7.13 6.48
N THR A 108 -27.71 7.57 6.95
CA THR A 108 -28.54 8.58 6.27
C THR A 108 -27.97 10.00 6.41
N ARG A 109 -27.13 10.25 7.41
CA ARG A 109 -26.50 11.55 7.65
C ARG A 109 -25.12 11.58 7.00
N LYS A 110 -24.93 12.49 6.04
CA LYS A 110 -23.67 12.64 5.30
C LYS A 110 -23.12 14.05 5.44
N LEU A 111 -21.80 14.17 5.57
CA LEU A 111 -21.11 15.46 5.56
C LEU A 111 -21.19 16.07 4.15
N ARG A 112 -21.70 17.31 4.04
CA ARG A 112 -21.70 18.07 2.79
C ARG A 112 -20.59 19.11 2.81
N ILE A 113 -19.64 18.97 1.90
CA ILE A 113 -18.55 19.94 1.74
C ILE A 113 -18.98 21.02 0.76
N VAL A 114 -18.88 22.28 1.17
CA VAL A 114 -19.21 23.45 0.36
C VAL A 114 -17.95 24.27 0.15
N TYR A 115 -17.64 24.57 -1.11
CA TYR A 115 -16.54 25.46 -1.49
C TYR A 115 -17.12 26.76 -2.04
N THR A 116 -16.77 27.87 -1.42
CA THR A 116 -17.22 29.21 -1.80
C THR A 116 -16.06 30.01 -2.38
N TYR A 117 -16.31 30.76 -3.45
CA TYR A 117 -15.32 31.62 -4.09
C TYR A 117 -15.98 32.92 -4.55
N LEU A 118 -15.16 33.97 -4.74
CA LEU A 118 -15.62 35.25 -5.22
C LEU A 118 -16.09 35.16 -6.67
N LYS A 119 -17.20 35.81 -7.02
CA LYS A 119 -17.71 35.81 -8.40
C LYS A 119 -16.64 36.27 -9.41
N SER A 120 -15.81 37.26 -9.04
CA SER A 120 -14.73 37.79 -9.87
C SER A 120 -13.62 36.78 -10.18
N SER A 121 -13.40 35.77 -9.33
CA SER A 121 -12.38 34.75 -9.58
C SER A 121 -12.88 33.62 -10.47
N GLU A 122 -14.19 33.52 -10.72
CA GLU A 122 -14.83 32.42 -11.46
C GLU A 122 -14.47 31.02 -10.93
N GLY A 123 -13.98 30.94 -9.69
CA GLY A 123 -13.54 29.68 -9.07
C GLY A 123 -12.11 29.28 -9.44
N LYS A 124 -11.37 30.14 -10.14
CA LYS A 124 -9.93 30.00 -10.33
C LYS A 124 -9.22 30.18 -8.99
N TYR A 125 -8.16 29.40 -8.78
CA TYR A 125 -7.36 29.46 -7.57
C TYR A 125 -5.88 29.32 -7.93
N TRP A 126 -5.00 29.82 -7.06
CA TRP A 126 -3.57 29.62 -7.21
C TRP A 126 -3.17 28.28 -6.61
N ASP A 127 -2.68 27.34 -7.44
CA ASP A 127 -2.13 26.09 -6.94
C ASP A 127 -0.65 26.27 -6.61
N VAL A 128 -0.34 26.24 -5.31
CA VAL A 128 1.02 26.41 -4.79
C VAL A 128 1.95 25.27 -5.24
N ALA A 129 1.45 24.05 -5.36
CA ALA A 129 2.27 22.88 -5.71
C ALA A 129 2.61 22.89 -7.20
N ALA A 130 1.62 23.18 -8.05
CA ALA A 130 1.81 23.24 -9.50
C ALA A 130 2.32 24.60 -9.99
N ARG A 131 2.42 25.61 -9.09
CA ARG A 131 2.80 27.00 -9.39
C ARG A 131 2.04 27.59 -10.58
N LYS A 132 0.74 27.29 -10.67
CA LYS A 132 -0.13 27.71 -11.77
C LYS A 132 -1.55 27.99 -11.29
N THR A 133 -2.30 28.73 -12.08
CA THR A 133 -3.73 28.93 -11.85
C THR A 133 -4.49 27.64 -12.18
N GLY A 134 -5.15 27.07 -11.17
CA GLY A 134 -6.00 25.89 -11.31
C GLY A 134 -7.45 26.26 -11.62
N THR A 135 -8.19 25.30 -12.16
CA THR A 135 -9.60 25.48 -12.52
C THR A 135 -10.54 25.05 -11.39
N LYS A 136 -11.82 25.38 -11.54
CA LYS A 136 -12.88 24.94 -10.61
C LYS A 136 -12.99 23.40 -10.51
N GLU A 137 -12.76 22.68 -11.60
CA GLU A 137 -12.82 21.21 -11.56
C GLU A 137 -11.60 20.61 -10.86
N ASP A 138 -10.43 21.25 -10.97
CA ASP A 138 -9.22 20.80 -10.28
C ASP A 138 -9.35 20.93 -8.77
N ILE A 139 -9.87 22.08 -8.28
CA ILE A 139 -10.08 22.27 -6.84
C ILE A 139 -11.14 21.30 -6.31
N LYS A 140 -12.19 21.01 -7.10
CA LYS A 140 -13.21 20.03 -6.74
C LYS A 140 -12.62 18.63 -6.55
N LYS A 141 -11.77 18.18 -7.48
CA LYS A 141 -11.05 16.89 -7.35
C LYS A 141 -10.12 16.88 -6.13
N LYS A 142 -9.40 17.98 -5.90
CA LYS A 142 -8.49 18.13 -4.74
C LYS A 142 -9.25 18.04 -3.41
N ILE A 143 -10.35 18.78 -3.30
CA ILE A 143 -11.24 18.75 -2.13
C ILE A 143 -11.84 17.36 -1.93
N ALA A 144 -12.30 16.71 -3.00
CA ALA A 144 -12.85 15.36 -2.93
C ALA A 144 -11.81 14.35 -2.43
N LEU A 145 -10.58 14.39 -2.96
CA LEU A 145 -9.50 13.53 -2.47
C LEU A 145 -9.17 13.81 -1.00
N SER A 146 -9.05 15.08 -0.60
CA SER A 146 -8.80 15.46 0.79
C SER A 146 -9.90 14.95 1.72
N ALA A 147 -11.17 15.07 1.32
CA ALA A 147 -12.30 14.57 2.09
C ALA A 147 -12.22 13.05 2.31
N LEU A 148 -11.87 12.29 1.27
CA LEU A 148 -11.67 10.85 1.37
C LEU A 148 -10.50 10.50 2.30
N MET A 149 -9.38 11.22 2.21
CA MET A 149 -8.25 11.01 3.13
C MET A 149 -8.63 11.31 4.59
N TYR A 150 -9.42 12.37 4.83
CA TYR A 150 -9.95 12.66 6.16
C TYR A 150 -10.87 11.55 6.65
N GLN A 151 -11.77 11.05 5.79
CA GLN A 151 -12.66 9.95 6.12
C GLN A 151 -11.87 8.69 6.53
N THR A 152 -10.87 8.29 5.75
CA THR A 152 -10.02 7.13 6.07
C THR A 152 -9.25 7.33 7.37
N SER A 153 -8.68 8.51 7.58
CA SER A 153 -7.93 8.82 8.81
C SER A 153 -8.84 8.72 10.05
N LEU A 154 -10.05 9.30 9.97
CA LEU A 154 -11.04 9.22 11.04
C LEU A 154 -11.42 7.76 11.32
N ALA A 155 -11.67 6.96 10.29
CA ALA A 155 -12.03 5.55 10.45
C ALA A 155 -10.97 4.76 11.21
N GLU A 156 -9.69 4.97 10.87
CA GLU A 156 -8.57 4.27 11.50
C GLU A 156 -8.35 4.76 12.95
N LEU A 157 -8.56 6.06 13.23
CA LEU A 157 -8.52 6.58 14.60
C LEU A 157 -9.65 6.00 15.46
N MET A 158 -10.87 5.95 14.93
CA MET A 158 -12.03 5.36 15.62
C MET A 158 -11.81 3.87 15.90
N LYS A 159 -11.22 3.13 14.94
CA LYS A 159 -10.85 1.72 15.13
C LYS A 159 -9.83 1.58 16.26
N ASN A 160 -8.78 2.39 16.25
CA ASN A 160 -7.73 2.33 17.28
C ASN A 160 -8.26 2.68 18.68
N ALA A 161 -9.30 3.51 18.75
CA ALA A 161 -10.00 3.85 19.99
C ALA A 161 -11.03 2.78 20.44
N GLY A 162 -11.24 1.71 19.68
CA GLY A 162 -12.15 0.61 20.03
C GLY A 162 -13.60 0.77 19.54
N TYR A 163 -13.92 1.84 18.80
CA TYR A 163 -15.27 2.09 18.26
C TYR A 163 -15.52 1.44 16.89
N GLY A 164 -14.53 0.71 16.36
CA GLY A 164 -14.57 0.20 14.99
C GLY A 164 -14.36 1.31 13.94
N ARG A 165 -14.53 0.97 12.66
CA ARG A 165 -14.28 1.89 11.54
C ARG A 165 -15.47 2.79 11.24
N MET A 166 -15.82 3.65 12.20
CA MET A 166 -16.89 4.64 12.04
C MET A 166 -16.37 5.88 11.33
N THR A 167 -17.18 6.42 10.41
CA THR A 167 -16.87 7.63 9.62
C THR A 167 -18.08 8.53 9.49
#